data_AF-A0A2D8MH50-F1
#
_entry.id   AF-A0A2D8MH50-F1
#
_cell.length_a   1.000
_cell.length_b   1.000
_cell.length_c   1.000
_cell.angle_alpha   90.00
_cell.angle_beta   90.00
_cell.angle_gamma   90.00
#
_symmetry.space_group_name_H-M   'P 1'
#
loop_
_entity.id
_entity.type
_entity.pdbx_description
1 polymer ?
#
loop_
_entity_poly.entity_id
_entity_poly.type
_entity_poly.pdbx_seq_one_letter_code
_entity_poly.pdbx_strand_id
1 'polypeptide(L)'
;MKLYVRQMAWLHATPKPPAGTKRAAAKDQPPAISRMERYKRDGIVPQMPPNPAPHIINRLVEIGLSEAAGMGSGPISWLTIDAWCRRTGIDLAPWEARLLRSLSVAYVAEGRSAESENCPAPWRAAPTEREKELELARLRSVLG
;
A
#
# COMPACT_ATOMS: atom_id res chain seq x y z
N MET A 1 -13.88 2.72 0.14
CA MET A 1 -13.01 2.27 1.26
C MET A 1 -12.06 1.14 0.87
N LYS A 2 -12.52 -0.01 0.34
CA LYS A 2 -11.59 -1.08 -0.13
C LYS A 2 -10.56 -0.57 -1.14
N LEU A 3 -10.98 0.27 -2.08
CA LEU A 3 -10.08 0.90 -3.05
C LEU A 3 -8.99 1.75 -2.40
N TYR A 4 -9.33 2.47 -1.32
CA TYR A 4 -8.37 3.29 -0.55
C TYR A 4 -7.27 2.43 0.08
N VAL A 5 -7.64 1.36 0.79
CA VAL A 5 -6.66 0.48 1.44
C VAL A 5 -5.83 -0.31 0.44
N ARG A 6 -6.40 -0.66 -0.73
CA ARG A 6 -5.65 -1.27 -1.83
C ARG A 6 -4.62 -0.30 -2.40
N GLN A 7 -5.02 0.95 -2.68
CA GLN A 7 -4.07 1.98 -3.12
C GLN A 7 -2.95 2.19 -2.10
N MET A 8 -3.30 2.26 -0.81
CA MET A 8 -2.33 2.39 0.26
C MET A 8 -1.36 1.20 0.32
N ALA A 9 -1.86 -0.04 0.18
CA ALA A 9 -1.01 -1.23 0.10
C ALA A 9 -0.07 -1.21 -1.11
N TRP A 10 -0.57 -0.79 -2.27
CA TRP A 10 0.23 -0.65 -3.49
C TRP A 10 1.37 0.36 -3.32
N LEU A 11 1.10 1.48 -2.64
CA LEU A 11 2.11 2.48 -2.29
C LEU A 11 3.14 1.96 -1.28
N HIS A 12 2.71 1.17 -0.29
CA HIS A 12 3.59 0.60 0.73
C HIS A 12 4.45 -0.58 0.22
N ALA A 13 4.02 -1.25 -0.84
CA ALA A 13 4.75 -2.38 -1.41
C ALA A 13 6.11 -1.97 -2.00
N THR A 14 7.09 -2.88 -1.86
CA THR A 14 8.43 -2.80 -2.43
C THR A 14 8.48 -3.59 -3.75
N PRO A 15 8.48 -2.91 -4.91
CA PRO A 15 8.42 -3.59 -6.19
C PRO A 15 9.70 -4.41 -6.45
N LYS A 16 9.53 -5.67 -6.86
CA LYS A 16 10.58 -6.61 -7.22
C LYS A 16 10.62 -6.77 -8.74
N PRO A 17 11.81 -6.90 -9.34
CA PRO A 17 11.95 -7.17 -10.76
C PRO A 17 11.33 -8.54 -11.11
N PRO A 18 10.86 -8.74 -12.37
CA PRO A 18 10.27 -9.99 -12.79
C PRO A 18 11.29 -11.13 -12.70
N ALA A 19 10.85 -12.29 -12.21
CA ALA A 19 11.67 -13.48 -12.14
C ALA A 19 12.24 -13.84 -13.53
N GLY A 20 13.49 -14.30 -13.58
CA GLY A 20 14.16 -14.66 -14.84
C GLY A 20 14.77 -13.49 -15.63
N THR A 21 14.62 -12.25 -15.17
CA THR A 21 15.30 -11.10 -15.79
C THR A 21 16.75 -10.99 -15.29
N LYS A 22 17.65 -10.42 -16.11
CA LYS A 22 19.03 -10.08 -15.69
C LYS A 22 19.04 -9.19 -14.44
N ARG A 23 18.05 -8.28 -14.34
CA ARG A 23 17.84 -7.44 -13.15
C ARG A 23 17.56 -8.28 -11.91
N ALA A 24 16.65 -9.26 -11.97
CA ALA A 24 16.37 -10.13 -10.84
C ALA A 24 17.56 -11.01 -10.41
N ALA A 25 18.46 -11.35 -11.34
CA ALA A 25 19.66 -12.14 -11.06
C ALA A 25 20.87 -11.30 -10.58
N ALA A 26 20.80 -9.97 -10.66
CA ALA A 26 21.90 -9.10 -10.27
C ALA A 26 22.11 -9.11 -8.74
N LYS A 27 23.34 -9.36 -8.29
CA LYS A 27 23.72 -9.40 -6.87
C LYS A 27 23.84 -8.02 -6.23
N ASP A 28 24.20 -7.01 -7.03
CA ASP A 28 24.45 -5.63 -6.56
C ASP A 28 23.24 -4.71 -6.77
N GLN A 29 22.03 -5.21 -6.48
CA GLN A 29 20.84 -4.37 -6.56
C GLN A 29 20.81 -3.36 -5.40
N PRO A 30 20.47 -2.08 -5.67
CA PRO A 30 20.23 -1.13 -4.60
C PRO A 30 19.08 -1.62 -3.70
N PRO A 31 19.04 -1.19 -2.43
CA PRO A 31 18.00 -1.61 -1.50
C PRO A 31 16.62 -1.27 -2.06
N ALA A 32 15.72 -2.26 -2.03
CA ALA A 32 14.36 -2.10 -2.55
C ALA A 32 13.61 -1.05 -1.72
N ILE A 33 13.19 0.03 -2.38
CA ILE A 33 12.36 1.09 -1.77
C ILE A 33 10.89 0.87 -2.11
N SER A 34 10.00 1.30 -1.22
CA SER A 34 8.56 1.28 -1.50
C SER A 34 8.20 2.31 -2.57
N ARG A 35 7.03 2.14 -3.20
CA ARG A 35 6.53 3.16 -4.13
C ARG A 35 6.31 4.50 -3.43
N MET A 36 5.84 4.49 -2.18
CA MET A 36 5.69 5.69 -1.35
C MET A 36 7.03 6.41 -1.14
N GLU A 37 8.09 5.68 -0.81
CA GLU A 37 9.42 6.27 -0.61
C GLU A 37 9.99 6.85 -1.92
N ARG A 38 9.73 6.20 -3.06
CA ARG A 38 10.08 6.76 -4.38
C ARG A 38 9.36 8.08 -4.63
N TYR A 39 8.04 8.13 -4.42
CA TYR A 39 7.26 9.36 -4.57
C TYR A 39 7.79 10.49 -3.68
N LYS A 40 8.14 10.18 -2.43
CA LYS A 40 8.74 11.13 -1.50
C LYS A 40 10.07 11.70 -2.02
N ARG A 41 10.94 10.86 -2.59
CA ARG A 41 12.21 11.29 -3.20
C ARG A 41 12.00 12.16 -4.43
N ASP A 42 10.96 11.89 -5.20
CA ASP A 42 10.59 12.66 -6.39
C ASP A 42 9.86 13.97 -6.04
N GLY A 43 9.51 14.17 -4.76
CA GLY A 43 8.73 15.32 -4.28
C GLY A 43 7.25 15.26 -4.70
N ILE A 44 6.74 14.06 -5.00
CA ILE A 44 5.35 13.85 -5.39
C ILE A 44 4.54 13.43 -4.15
N VAL A 45 3.44 14.12 -3.90
CA VAL A 45 2.43 13.67 -2.93
C VAL A 45 1.45 12.74 -3.66
N PRO A 46 1.38 11.43 -3.32
CA PRO A 46 0.49 10.52 -4.00
C PRO A 46 -0.97 10.94 -3.80
N GLN A 47 -1.71 11.02 -4.90
CA GLN A 47 -3.16 11.18 -4.83
C GLN A 47 -3.79 9.89 -4.27
N MET A 48 -4.82 10.06 -3.43
CA MET A 48 -5.55 8.95 -2.82
C MET A 48 -7.02 8.93 -3.30
N PRO A 49 -7.65 7.75 -3.41
CA PRO A 49 -9.07 7.65 -3.73
C PRO A 49 -9.93 8.36 -2.67
N PRO A 50 -11.16 8.78 -2.99
CA PRO A 50 -12.08 9.31 -1.99
C PRO A 50 -12.33 8.32 -0.84
N ASN A 51 -12.31 8.83 0.40
CA ASN A 51 -12.52 8.04 1.60
C ASN A 51 -13.76 8.53 2.37
N PRO A 52 -14.92 7.84 2.24
CA PRO A 52 -16.16 8.28 2.88
C PRO A 52 -16.18 8.06 4.41
N ALA A 53 -15.27 7.24 4.96
CA ALA A 53 -15.20 7.00 6.40
C ALA A 53 -13.73 7.03 6.90
N PRO A 54 -13.13 8.23 7.03
CA PRO A 54 -11.76 8.38 7.49
C PRO A 54 -11.50 7.76 8.85
N HIS A 55 -12.45 7.86 9.78
CA HIS A 55 -12.32 7.29 11.12
C HIS A 55 -12.13 5.76 11.13
N ILE A 56 -12.78 5.01 10.22
CA ILE A 56 -12.57 3.56 10.10
C ILE A 56 -11.17 3.24 9.62
N ILE A 57 -10.66 4.01 8.64
CA ILE A 57 -9.30 3.83 8.14
C ILE A 57 -8.28 4.21 9.21
N ASN A 58 -8.50 5.28 9.97
CA ASN A 58 -7.62 5.69 11.05
C ASN A 58 -7.53 4.61 12.13
N ARG A 59 -8.66 4.03 12.54
CA ARG A 59 -8.68 2.87 13.48
C ARG A 59 -7.90 1.70 12.91
N LEU A 60 -8.08 1.37 11.63
CA LEU A 60 -7.33 0.28 10.98
C LEU A 60 -5.81 0.54 10.96
N VAL A 61 -5.40 1.78 10.69
CA VAL A 61 -4.00 2.21 10.72
C VAL A 61 -3.44 2.15 12.14
N GLU A 62 -4.20 2.61 13.13
CA GLU A 62 -3.85 2.56 14.54
C GLU A 62 -3.65 1.12 15.04
N ILE A 63 -4.50 0.18 14.60
CA ILE A 63 -4.35 -1.26 14.89
C ILE A 63 -3.09 -1.83 14.22
N GLY A 64 -2.72 -1.32 13.04
CA GLY A 64 -1.48 -1.71 12.33
C GLY A 64 -1.65 -2.24 10.91
N LEU A 65 -2.86 -2.17 10.32
CA LEU A 65 -3.23 -2.64 8.95
C LEU A 65 -3.12 -4.15 8.69
N SER A 66 -2.11 -4.79 9.24
CA SER A 66 -1.75 -6.19 9.11
C SER A 66 -0.97 -6.62 10.35
N GLU A 67 -0.85 -7.93 10.56
CA GLU A 67 -0.07 -8.52 11.64
C GLU A 67 0.98 -9.49 11.08
N ALA A 68 1.97 -9.84 11.90
CA ALA A 68 2.95 -10.85 11.52
C ALA A 68 2.28 -12.23 11.44
N ALA A 69 2.55 -12.97 10.35
CA ALA A 69 2.00 -14.30 10.13
C ALA A 69 3.08 -15.20 9.53
N GLY A 70 3.67 -16.10 10.33
CA GLY A 70 4.59 -17.18 9.92
C GLY A 70 5.68 -16.77 8.91
N MET A 71 5.33 -16.77 7.63
CA MET A 71 6.20 -16.48 6.48
C MET A 71 5.99 -15.07 5.87
N GLY A 72 5.31 -14.14 6.54
CA GLY A 72 5.07 -12.79 6.03
C GLY A 72 4.04 -12.01 6.84
N SER A 73 3.29 -11.12 6.17
CA SER A 73 2.18 -10.39 6.77
C SER A 73 0.83 -11.09 6.53
N GLY A 74 0.00 -11.08 7.56
CA GLY A 74 -1.38 -11.56 7.56
C GLY A 74 -2.36 -10.45 7.91
N PRO A 75 -3.66 -10.65 7.63
CA PRO A 75 -4.68 -9.70 8.05
C PRO A 75 -4.81 -9.68 9.57
N ILE A 76 -5.23 -8.56 10.15
CA ILE A 76 -5.47 -8.45 11.59
C ILE A 76 -6.46 -9.52 12.07
N SER A 77 -6.13 -10.18 13.17
CA SER A 77 -6.97 -11.21 13.77
C SER A 77 -8.12 -10.60 14.57
N TRP A 78 -9.11 -11.45 14.87
CA TRP A 78 -10.19 -11.09 15.79
C TRP A 78 -9.68 -10.79 17.19
N LEU A 79 -8.64 -11.50 17.64
CA LEU A 79 -8.01 -11.27 18.93
C LEU A 79 -7.38 -9.87 18.99
N THR A 80 -6.69 -9.46 17.93
CA THR A 80 -6.10 -8.12 17.82
C THR A 80 -7.17 -7.03 17.86
N ILE A 81 -8.28 -7.21 17.13
CA ILE A 81 -9.41 -6.26 17.15
C ILE A 81 -10.02 -6.16 18.55
N ASP A 82 -10.32 -7.29 19.19
CA ASP A 82 -10.91 -7.34 20.54
C ASP A 82 -9.98 -6.72 21.60
N ALA A 83 -8.68 -7.04 21.54
CA ALA A 83 -7.67 -6.43 22.40
C ALA A 83 -7.61 -4.91 22.21
N TRP A 84 -7.62 -4.42 20.97
CA TRP A 84 -7.62 -2.99 20.67
C TRP A 84 -8.88 -2.30 21.22
N CYS A 85 -10.07 -2.87 21.03
CA CYS A 85 -11.31 -2.33 21.59
C CYS A 85 -11.23 -2.21 23.12
N ARG A 86 -10.76 -3.26 23.80
CA ARG A 86 -10.62 -3.26 25.27
C ARG A 86 -9.61 -2.25 25.78
N ARG A 87 -8.52 -2.00 25.04
CA ARG A 87 -7.46 -1.07 25.45
C ARG A 87 -7.77 0.38 25.14
N THR A 88 -8.54 0.65 24.09
CA THR A 88 -8.93 2.00 23.69
C THR A 88 -10.28 2.43 24.28
N GLY A 89 -11.09 1.49 24.76
CA GLY A 89 -12.46 1.76 25.22
C GLY A 89 -13.44 2.03 24.07
N ILE A 90 -13.05 1.77 22.82
CA ILE A 90 -13.91 1.92 21.65
C ILE A 90 -14.76 0.65 21.51
N ASP A 91 -16.08 0.83 21.62
CA ASP A 91 -17.04 -0.22 21.29
C ASP A 91 -17.32 -0.21 19.78
N LEU A 92 -17.17 -1.38 19.14
CA LEU A 92 -17.38 -1.54 17.71
C LEU A 92 -18.65 -2.34 17.47
N ALA A 93 -19.52 -1.83 16.60
CA ALA A 93 -20.62 -2.63 16.12
C ALA A 93 -20.09 -3.88 15.38
N PRO A 94 -20.82 -5.02 15.39
CA PRO A 94 -20.35 -6.24 14.75
C PRO A 94 -20.00 -6.09 13.26
N TRP A 95 -20.64 -5.15 12.57
CA TRP A 95 -20.34 -4.87 11.16
C TRP A 95 -19.04 -4.07 10.99
N GLU A 96 -18.68 -3.19 11.93
CA GLU A 96 -17.43 -2.42 11.90
C GLU A 96 -16.23 -3.33 12.09
N ALA A 97 -16.31 -4.26 13.07
CA ALA A 97 -15.26 -5.25 13.28
C ALA A 97 -15.06 -6.14 12.04
N ARG A 98 -16.17 -6.60 11.42
CA ARG A 98 -16.14 -7.32 10.13
C ARG A 98 -15.54 -6.47 9.01
N LEU A 99 -15.85 -5.18 8.96
CA LEU A 99 -15.33 -4.27 7.96
C LEU A 99 -13.82 -4.05 8.13
N LEU A 100 -13.34 -3.75 9.34
CA LEU A 100 -11.91 -3.60 9.64
C LEU A 100 -11.11 -4.82 9.19
N ARG A 101 -11.58 -6.01 9.57
CA ARG A 101 -10.94 -7.26 9.13
C ARG A 101 -10.98 -7.42 7.61
N SER A 102 -12.12 -7.13 6.97
CA SER A 102 -12.22 -7.21 5.49
C SER A 102 -11.29 -6.23 4.78
N LEU A 103 -11.08 -5.03 5.32
CA LEU A 103 -10.16 -4.04 4.79
C LEU A 103 -8.71 -4.50 4.96
N SER A 104 -8.36 -5.07 6.12
CA SER A 104 -7.05 -5.66 6.36
C SER A 104 -6.73 -6.81 5.39
N VAL A 105 -7.71 -7.69 5.14
CA VAL A 105 -7.58 -8.74 4.10
C VAL A 105 -7.30 -8.14 2.73
N ALA A 106 -8.03 -7.10 2.34
CA ALA A 106 -7.82 -6.43 1.05
C ALA A 106 -6.44 -5.74 0.98
N TYR A 107 -5.99 -5.14 2.08
CA TYR A 107 -4.66 -4.51 2.19
C TYR A 107 -3.54 -5.54 1.99
N VAL A 108 -3.60 -6.67 2.70
CA VAL A 108 -2.56 -7.73 2.59
C VAL A 108 -2.56 -8.39 1.21
N ALA A 109 -3.74 -8.68 0.66
CA ALA A 109 -3.85 -9.29 -0.67
C ALA A 109 -3.23 -8.37 -1.74
N GLU A 110 -3.58 -7.09 -1.72
CA GLU A 110 -3.03 -6.12 -2.66
C GLU A 110 -1.54 -5.89 -2.45
N GLY A 111 -1.07 -5.83 -1.20
CA GLY A 111 0.36 -5.68 -0.90
C GLY A 111 1.20 -6.79 -1.54
N ARG A 112 0.73 -8.04 -1.48
CA ARG A 112 1.39 -9.19 -2.13
C ARG A 112 1.40 -9.06 -3.65
N SER A 113 0.26 -8.69 -4.25
CA SER A 113 0.20 -8.47 -5.70
C SER A 113 1.11 -7.31 -6.15
N ALA A 114 1.18 -6.26 -5.34
CA ALA A 114 1.95 -5.06 -5.61
C ALA A 114 3.47 -5.24 -5.44
N GLU A 115 3.94 -6.36 -4.89
CA GLU A 115 5.37 -6.72 -4.95
C GLU A 115 5.86 -6.91 -6.37
N SER A 116 4.98 -7.21 -7.34
CA SER A 116 5.36 -7.18 -8.75
C SER A 116 5.57 -5.74 -9.22
N GLU A 117 6.71 -5.43 -9.86
CA GLU A 117 6.94 -4.09 -10.43
C GLU A 117 5.93 -3.73 -11.53
N ASN A 118 5.38 -4.74 -12.21
CA ASN A 118 4.38 -4.59 -13.26
C ASN A 118 2.93 -4.52 -12.73
N CYS A 119 2.74 -4.58 -11.41
CA CYS A 119 1.40 -4.47 -10.83
C CYS A 119 0.85 -3.04 -11.04
N PRO A 120 -0.25 -2.88 -11.79
CA PRO A 120 -0.85 -1.57 -12.02
C PRO A 120 -1.43 -1.01 -10.73
N ALA A 121 -1.48 0.32 -10.61
CA ALA A 121 -2.13 0.97 -9.48
C ALA A 121 -3.65 0.64 -9.46
N PRO A 122 -4.23 0.25 -8.32
CA PRO A 122 -5.67 -0.01 -8.20
C PRO A 122 -6.54 1.19 -8.53
N TRP A 123 -6.01 2.40 -8.37
CA TRP A 123 -6.67 3.65 -8.67
C TRP A 123 -5.69 4.66 -9.25
N ARG A 124 -6.19 5.52 -10.13
CA ARG A 124 -5.42 6.59 -10.77
C ARG A 124 -6.32 7.81 -10.92
N ALA A 125 -5.80 8.98 -10.53
CA ALA A 125 -6.37 10.27 -10.86
C ALA A 125 -5.58 10.93 -12.00
N ALA A 126 -6.04 12.11 -12.44
CA ALA A 126 -5.35 12.86 -13.48
C ALA A 126 -3.93 13.22 -13.03
N PRO A 127 -2.89 13.00 -13.87
CA PRO A 127 -1.52 13.34 -13.52
C PRO A 127 -1.37 14.82 -13.16
N THR A 128 -0.66 15.07 -12.06
CA THR A 128 -0.24 16.41 -11.67
C THR A 128 0.82 16.96 -12.61
N GLU A 129 0.99 18.28 -12.67
CA GLU A 129 2.06 18.89 -13.49
C GLU A 129 3.45 18.38 -13.10
N ARG A 130 3.70 18.19 -11.79
CA ARG A 130 4.96 17.64 -11.30
C ARG A 130 5.24 16.22 -11.83
N GLU A 131 4.23 15.36 -11.85
CA GLU A 131 4.36 14.00 -12.41
C GLU A 131 4.64 14.05 -13.91
N LYS A 132 3.98 14.95 -14.64
CA LYS A 132 4.22 15.15 -16.08
C LYS A 132 5.65 15.63 -16.35
N GLU A 133 6.13 16.63 -15.60
CA GLU A 133 7.50 17.16 -15.72
C GLU A 133 8.56 16.08 -15.52
N LEU A 134 8.41 15.26 -14.46
CA LEU A 134 9.33 14.18 -14.15
C LEU A 134 9.32 13.10 -15.23
N GLU A 135 8.15 12.73 -15.72
CA GLU A 135 8.04 11.74 -16.79
C GLU A 135 8.65 12.27 -18.10
N LEU A 136 8.41 13.55 -18.45
CA LEU A 136 9.05 14.19 -19.60
C LEU A 136 10.58 14.24 -19.46
N ALA A 137 11.09 14.59 -18.28
CA ALA A 137 12.53 14.59 -18.01
C ALA A 137 13.13 13.19 -18.16
N ARG A 138 12.43 12.15 -17.67
CA ARG A 138 12.84 10.75 -17.84
C ARG A 138 12.82 10.32 -19.30
N LEU A 139 11.76 10.63 -20.04
CA LEU A 139 11.66 10.30 -21.47
C LEU A 139 12.79 10.95 -22.27
N ARG A 140 13.08 12.23 -22.03
CA ARG A 140 14.24 12.93 -22.64
C ARG A 140 15.57 12.24 -22.32
N SER A 141 15.76 11.79 -21.07
CA SER A 141 17.01 11.09 -20.70
C SER A 141 17.22 9.76 -21.43
N VAL A 142 16.14 9.11 -21.88
CA VAL A 142 16.20 7.81 -22.56
C VAL A 142 16.22 7.95 -24.08
N LEU A 143 15.53 8.96 -24.62
CA LEU A 143 15.31 9.13 -26.06
C LEU A 143 16.26 10.13 -26.72
N GLY A 144 16.98 10.96 -25.96
CA GLY A 144 17.82 12.05 -26.47
C GLY A 144 17.00 13.28 -26.84
#